data_AF-A0A1L6K4B6-F1
#
_entry.id   AF-A0A1L6K4B6-F1
#
_cell.length_a   1.000
_cell.length_b   1.000
_cell.length_c   1.000
_cell.angle_alpha   90.00
_cell.angle_beta   90.00
_cell.angle_gamma   90.00
#
_symmetry.space_group_name_H-M   'P 1'
#
loop_
_entity.id
_entity.type
_entity.pdbx_description
1 polymer ?
#
loop_
_entity_poly.entity_id
_entity_poly.type
_entity_poly.pdbx_seq_one_letter_code
_entity_poly.pdbx_strand_id
1 'polypeptide(L)'
;SESDCFFIAHFVWAFSLMFLFSGRGYWQELIDSIVWAHNKLKIALATQPRALSIIQRAIEVTHYLLGGIATTWAFFLAKIIAVR
;
A
#
# COMPACT_ATOMS: atom_id res chain seq x y z
N SER A 1 -7.92 -13.91 15.05
CA SER A 1 -8.88 -13.16 15.90
C SER A 1 -9.49 -12.04 15.06
N GLU A 2 -10.72 -11.60 15.32
CA GLU A 2 -11.37 -10.54 14.52
C GLU A 2 -10.62 -9.19 14.58
N SER A 3 -9.91 -8.95 15.69
CA SER A 3 -8.96 -7.85 15.84
C SER A 3 -7.83 -7.89 14.82
N ASP A 4 -7.32 -9.06 14.45
CA ASP A 4 -6.23 -9.17 13.46
C ASP A 4 -6.69 -8.68 12.08
N CYS A 5 -7.93 -9.02 11.69
CA CYS A 5 -8.52 -8.57 10.44
C CYS A 5 -8.71 -7.05 10.40
N PHE A 6 -9.14 -6.46 11.52
CA PHE A 6 -9.28 -5.01 11.66
C PHE A 6 -7.94 -4.27 11.50
N PHE A 7 -6.87 -4.75 12.14
CA PHE A 7 -5.55 -4.13 12.04
C PHE A 7 -4.93 -4.28 10.65
N ILE A 8 -5.07 -5.45 10.02
CA ILE A 8 -4.55 -5.68 8.67
C ILE A 8 -5.31 -4.82 7.65
N ALA A 9 -6.64 -4.74 7.76
CA ALA A 9 -7.45 -3.90 6.88
C ALA A 9 -7.11 -2.40 7.05
N HIS A 10 -6.91 -1.94 8.28
CA HIS A 10 -6.46 -0.58 8.57
C HIS A 10 -5.08 -0.30 8.01
N PHE A 11 -4.14 -1.25 8.14
CA PHE A 11 -2.80 -1.11 7.60
C PHE A 11 -2.82 -0.96 6.08
N VAL A 12 -3.56 -1.82 5.38
CA VAL A 12 -3.69 -1.74 3.91
C VAL A 12 -4.33 -0.41 3.50
N TRP A 13 -5.37 0.03 4.22
CA TRP A 13 -6.01 1.31 3.96
C TRP A 13 -5.05 2.50 4.13
N ALA A 14 -4.34 2.57 5.26
CA ALA A 14 -3.37 3.63 5.55
C ALA A 14 -2.16 3.60 4.60
N PHE A 15 -1.68 2.41 4.24
CA PHE A 15 -0.58 2.24 3.30
C PHE A 15 -0.96 2.72 1.89
N SER A 16 -2.20 2.47 1.46
CA SER A 16 -2.71 2.92 0.15
C SER A 16 -2.75 4.45 0.04
N LEU A 17 -3.02 5.15 1.15
CA LEU A 17 -2.99 6.62 1.18
C LEU A 17 -1.60 7.18 0.84
N MET A 18 -0.54 6.46 1.21
CA MET A 18 0.82 6.86 0.91
C MET A 18 1.02 7.02 -0.59
N PHE A 19 0.50 6.10 -1.41
CA PHE A 19 0.64 6.14 -2.88
C PHE A 19 -0.38 7.05 -3.57
N LEU A 20 -1.53 7.31 -2.93
CA LEU A 20 -2.56 8.21 -3.46
C LEU A 20 -2.15 9.68 -3.39
N PHE A 21 -1.54 10.10 -2.27
CA PHE A 21 -1.19 11.50 -2.03
C PHE A 21 0.24 11.86 -2.41
N SER A 22 1.13 10.89 -2.62
CA SER A 22 2.48 11.14 -3.11
C SER A 22 2.55 11.18 -4.64
N GLY A 23 3.45 12.03 -5.16
CA GLY A 23 3.65 12.19 -6.59
C GLY A 23 4.55 11.10 -7.19
N ARG A 24 4.41 10.83 -8.49
CA ARG A 24 5.28 9.92 -9.24
C ARG A 24 6.76 10.33 -9.16
N GLY A 25 7.05 11.63 -9.12
CA GLY A 25 8.41 12.18 -9.03
C GLY A 25 9.13 11.75 -7.74
N TYR A 26 8.47 11.89 -6.60
CA TYR A 26 8.99 11.45 -5.30
C TYR A 26 9.40 9.98 -5.32
N TRP A 27 8.53 9.11 -5.83
CA TRP A 27 8.82 7.69 -5.92
C TRP A 27 9.91 7.35 -6.93
N GLN A 28 9.99 8.10 -8.04
CA GLN A 28 11.03 7.88 -9.03
C GLN A 28 12.41 8.24 -8.45
N GLU A 29 12.54 9.36 -7.76
CA GLU A 29 13.79 9.77 -7.10
C GLU A 29 14.23 8.75 -6.04
N LEU A 30 13.28 8.24 -5.24
CA LEU A 30 13.57 7.18 -4.28
C LEU A 30 14.08 5.91 -4.98
N ILE A 31 13.39 5.44 -6.04
CA ILE A 31 13.80 4.26 -6.79
C ILE A 31 15.18 4.46 -7.42
N ASP A 32 15.47 5.63 -7.98
CA ASP A 32 16.76 5.93 -8.60
C ASP A 32 17.91 5.87 -7.58
N SER A 33 17.68 6.35 -6.35
CA SER A 33 18.64 6.25 -5.24
C SER A 33 18.91 4.80 -4.81
N ILE A 34 17.87 3.95 -4.78
CA ILE A 34 17.98 2.53 -4.45
C ILE A 34 18.72 1.78 -5.54
N VAL A 35 18.41 2.05 -6.82
CA VAL A 35 19.10 1.45 -7.97
C VAL A 35 20.58 1.85 -7.97
N TRP A 36 20.89 3.10 -7.64
CA TRP A 36 22.27 3.54 -7.46
C TRP A 36 23.01 2.72 -6.39
N ALA A 37 22.38 2.46 -5.24
CA ALA A 37 22.97 1.63 -4.18
C ALA A 37 23.16 0.16 -4.62
N HIS A 38 22.19 -0.43 -5.34
CA HIS A 38 22.29 -1.79 -5.88
C HIS A 38 23.43 -1.92 -6.89
N ASN A 39 23.62 -0.92 -7.76
CA ASN A 39 24.72 -0.87 -8.71
C ASN A 39 26.08 -0.79 -8.01
N LYS A 40 26.19 -0.07 -6.88
CA LYS A 40 27.41 -0.06 -6.06
C LYS A 40 27.74 -1.43 -5.46
N LEU A 41 26.73 -2.20 -5.08
CA LEU A 41 26.88 -3.55 -4.53
C LEU A 41 27.03 -4.64 -5.61
N LYS A 42 27.04 -4.27 -6.90
CA LYS A 42 27.07 -5.19 -8.07
C LYS A 42 25.93 -6.21 -8.09
N ILE A 43 24.83 -5.93 -7.40
CA ILE A 43 23.59 -6.71 -7.48
C ILE A 43 22.78 -6.07 -8.61
N ALA A 44 23.21 -6.34 -9.85
CA ALA A 44 22.58 -5.74 -11.03
C ALA A 44 21.19 -6.35 -11.23
N LEU A 45 20.15 -5.53 -11.12
CA LEU A 45 18.80 -5.89 -11.56
C LEU A 45 18.78 -5.87 -13.09
N ALA A 46 18.44 -6.99 -13.72
CA ALA A 46 18.35 -7.09 -15.19
C ALA A 46 17.21 -6.25 -15.80
N THR A 47 16.30 -5.73 -14.96
CA THR A 47 15.15 -4.93 -15.37
C THR A 47 15.11 -3.64 -14.57
N GLN A 48 14.93 -2.49 -15.23
CA GLN A 48 14.87 -1.20 -14.56
C GLN A 48 13.55 -1.05 -13.78
N PRO A 49 13.59 -0.86 -12.45
CA PRO A 49 12.41 -0.49 -11.70
C PRO A 49 12.01 0.96 -12.04
N ARG A 50 10.71 1.21 -12.19
CA ARG A 50 10.16 2.53 -12.51
C ARG A 50 9.00 2.82 -11.57
N ALA A 51 8.85 4.09 -11.18
CA ALA A 51 7.70 4.52 -10.39
C ALA A 51 6.38 4.25 -11.15
N LEU A 52 5.33 3.93 -10.38
CA LEU A 52 4.01 3.55 -10.90
C LEU A 52 3.50 4.48 -11.99
N SER A 53 2.91 3.88 -13.03
CA SER A 53 2.20 4.58 -14.09
C SER A 53 0.83 5.10 -13.62
N ILE A 54 0.23 6.01 -14.39
CA ILE A 54 -1.09 6.60 -14.09
C ILE A 54 -2.17 5.51 -13.98
N ILE A 55 -2.13 4.49 -14.85
CA ILE A 55 -3.07 3.36 -14.80
C ILE A 55 -2.83 2.52 -13.53
N GLN A 56 -1.58 2.31 -13.14
CA GLN A 56 -1.27 1.61 -11.90
C GLN A 56 -1.71 2.42 -10.66
N ARG A 57 -1.78 3.76 -10.73
CA ARG A 57 -2.35 4.57 -9.65
C ARG A 57 -3.84 4.29 -9.41
N ALA A 58 -4.57 3.75 -10.40
CA ALA A 58 -5.94 3.28 -10.18
C ALA A 58 -6.01 2.03 -9.30
N ILE A 59 -4.97 1.19 -9.32
CA ILE A 59 -4.87 0.02 -8.44
C ILE A 59 -4.77 0.46 -6.98
N GLU A 60 -4.11 1.58 -6.70
CA GLU A 60 -4.02 2.17 -5.35
C GLU A 60 -5.38 2.64 -4.83
N VAL A 61 -6.25 3.15 -5.72
CA VAL A 61 -7.64 3.49 -5.39
C VAL A 61 -8.42 2.24 -5.01
N THR A 62 -8.20 1.12 -5.71
CA THR A 62 -8.83 -0.16 -5.37
C THR A 62 -8.43 -0.63 -3.97
N HIS A 63 -7.14 -0.54 -3.61
CA HIS A 63 -6.67 -0.91 -2.27
C HIS A 63 -7.24 0.01 -1.18
N TYR A 64 -7.31 1.32 -1.46
CA TYR A 64 -7.94 2.27 -0.55
C TYR A 64 -9.42 1.92 -0.28
N LEU A 65 -10.20 1.67 -1.33
CA LEU A 65 -11.62 1.32 -1.17
C LEU A 65 -11.78 -0.03 -0.46
N LEU A 66 -11.02 -1.04 -0.87
CA LEU A 66 -11.08 -2.38 -0.28
C LEU A 66 -10.72 -2.35 1.21
N GLY A 67 -9.62 -1.67 1.56
CA GLY A 67 -9.17 -1.55 2.95
C GLY A 67 -10.18 -0.83 3.83
N GLY A 68 -10.82 0.25 3.33
CA GLY A 68 -11.84 0.99 4.06
C GLY A 68 -13.13 0.18 4.30
N ILE A 69 -13.57 -0.57 3.29
CA ILE A 69 -14.73 -1.46 3.40
C ILE A 69 -14.43 -2.60 4.38
N ALA A 70 -13.29 -3.27 4.24
CA ALA A 70 -12.89 -4.38 5.11
C ALA A 70 -12.74 -3.94 6.58
N THR A 71 -12.18 -2.74 6.79
CA THR A 71 -12.07 -2.10 8.10
C THR A 71 -13.44 -1.88 8.75
N THR A 72 -14.36 -1.30 8.00
CA THR A 72 -15.72 -1.01 8.47
C THR A 72 -16.48 -2.30 8.78
N TRP A 73 -16.33 -3.30 7.91
CA TRP A 73 -16.93 -4.62 8.10
C TRP A 73 -16.41 -5.32 9.37
N ALA A 74 -15.09 -5.36 9.57
CA ALA A 74 -14.48 -5.97 10.75
C ALA A 74 -14.93 -5.30 12.05
N PHE A 75 -15.07 -3.96 12.05
CA PHE A 75 -15.59 -3.20 13.19
C PHE A 75 -17.03 -3.59 13.53
N PHE A 76 -17.93 -3.59 12.54
CA PHE A 76 -19.34 -3.92 12.79
C PHE A 76 -19.51 -5.37 13.26
N LEU A 77 -18.77 -6.31 12.67
CA LEU A 77 -18.82 -7.71 13.08
C LEU A 77 -18.40 -7.88 14.54
N ALA A 78 -17.24 -7.33 14.92
CA ALA A 78 -16.75 -7.38 16.30
C ALA A 78 -17.72 -6.71 17.28
N LYS A 79 -18.36 -5.59 16.89
CA LYS A 79 -19.36 -4.90 17.71
C LYS A 79 -20.63 -5.72 17.92
N ILE A 80 -21.16 -6.35 16.88
CA ILE A 80 -22.37 -7.19 16.98
C ILE A 80 -22.11 -8.40 17.87
N ILE A 81 -20.93 -9.02 17.77
CA ILE A 81 -20.56 -10.18 18.59
C ILE A 81 -20.33 -9.77 20.04
N ALA A 82 -19.71 -8.62 20.31
CA ALA A 82 -19.43 -8.16 21.67
C ALA A 82 -20.68 -7.69 22.44
N VAL A 83 -21.74 -7.29 21.74
CA VAL A 83 -23.01 -6.82 22.35
C VAL A 83 -24.06 -7.93 22.41
N ARG A 84 -23.81 -9.08 21.79
CA ARG A 84 -24.57 -10.32 21.99
C ARG A 84 -24.13 -11.00 23.28
#